data_AF-A0A6B3GRB3-F1
#
_entry.id   AF-A0A6B3GRB3-F1
#
_cell.length_a   1.000
_cell.length_b   1.000
_cell.length_c   1.000
_cell.angle_alpha   90.00
_cell.angle_beta   90.00
_cell.angle_gamma   90.00
#
_symmetry.space_group_name_H-M   'P 1'
#
loop_
_entity.id
_entity.type
_entity.pdbx_description
1 polymer ?
#
loop_
_entity_poly.entity_id
_entity_poly.type
_entity_poly.pdbx_seq_one_letter_code
_entity_poly.pdbx_strand_id
1 'polypeptide(L)'
;DLRDVLGVLRAEQPDRPAPPRPSYDRVPDLVDDARASGMDVTLTVDTTGEPPDAVGDVCYRVVREALTNAAKHAPGAPVRVTLDGAPGGALGVVVRN
;
A
#
# COMPACT_ATOMS: atom_id res chain seq x y z
N ASP A 1 -17.82 -0.27 19.14
CA ASP A 1 -17.39 1.10 19.50
C ASP A 1 -16.07 1.52 18.87
N LEU A 2 -16.09 2.69 18.21
CA LEU A 2 -15.10 3.29 17.28
C LEU A 2 -15.12 2.83 15.81
N ARG A 3 -15.90 1.81 15.42
CA ARG A 3 -16.19 1.55 13.98
C ARG A 3 -17.52 2.16 13.50
N ASP A 4 -18.46 2.38 14.40
CA ASP A 4 -19.80 2.88 14.05
C ASP A 4 -19.88 4.40 13.83
N VAL A 5 -18.85 5.15 14.23
CA VAL A 5 -18.86 6.63 14.12
C VAL A 5 -18.23 7.13 12.80
N LEU A 6 -17.43 6.32 12.10
CA LEU A 6 -16.81 6.71 10.83
C LEU A 6 -17.70 6.47 9.59
N GLY A 7 -18.85 5.79 9.74
CA GLY A 7 -19.81 5.58 8.67
C GLY A 7 -20.75 6.76 8.40
N VAL A 8 -20.86 7.72 9.32
CA VAL A 8 -21.95 8.73 9.32
C VAL A 8 -21.61 10.01 8.56
N LEU A 9 -20.36 10.22 8.13
CA LEU A 9 -19.97 11.43 7.37
C LEU A 9 -19.85 11.24 5.85
N ARG A 10 -20.27 10.09 5.30
CA ARG A 10 -20.21 9.84 3.84
C ARG A 10 -21.56 9.66 3.16
N ALA A 11 -22.64 10.02 3.84
CA ALA A 11 -24.01 9.78 3.37
C ALA A 11 -24.61 10.91 2.51
N GLU A 12 -23.86 11.95 2.11
CA GLU A 12 -24.45 13.11 1.42
C GLU A 12 -23.79 13.53 0.10
N GLN A 13 -23.35 12.59 -0.75
CA GLN A 13 -23.23 12.83 -2.21
C GLN A 13 -23.47 11.54 -3.02
N PRO A 14 -24.73 11.23 -3.40
CA PRO A 14 -25.06 10.01 -4.14
C PRO A 14 -24.47 9.94 -5.56
N ASP A 15 -24.01 11.06 -6.12
CA ASP A 15 -23.60 11.17 -7.54
C ASP A 15 -22.09 11.32 -7.77
N ARG A 16 -21.25 11.21 -6.73
CA ARG A 16 -19.80 11.18 -6.95
C ARG A 16 -19.34 9.73 -7.03
N PRO A 17 -18.77 9.27 -8.16
CA PRO A 17 -18.10 7.98 -8.20
C PRO A 17 -17.14 7.90 -7.00
N ALA A 18 -17.21 6.81 -6.24
CA ALA A 18 -16.22 6.58 -5.21
C ALA A 18 -14.83 6.72 -5.87
N PRO A 19 -13.88 7.45 -5.27
CA PRO A 19 -12.56 7.57 -5.85
C PRO A 19 -12.01 6.17 -6.13
N PRO A 20 -11.28 5.97 -7.25
CA PRO A 20 -10.73 4.66 -7.59
C PRO A 20 -10.00 4.11 -6.36
N ARG A 21 -10.36 2.89 -5.99
CA ARG A 21 -9.77 2.24 -4.80
C ARG A 21 -8.28 2.06 -5.07
N PRO A 22 -7.41 2.39 -4.10
CA PRO A 22 -5.99 2.20 -4.29
C PRO A 22 -5.68 0.70 -4.34
N SER A 23 -5.18 0.25 -5.47
CA SER A 23 -5.03 -1.16 -5.82
C SER A 23 -3.57 -1.60 -5.83
N TYR A 24 -3.35 -2.92 -5.87
CA TYR A 24 -2.03 -3.56 -5.83
C TYR A 24 -1.07 -3.07 -6.93
N ASP A 25 -1.58 -2.87 -8.14
CA ASP A 25 -0.87 -2.34 -9.32
C ASP A 25 -0.28 -0.93 -9.11
N ARG A 26 -0.74 -0.20 -8.07
CA ARG A 26 -0.24 1.13 -7.72
C ARG A 26 0.91 1.10 -6.70
N VAL A 27 1.33 -0.07 -6.23
CA VAL A 27 2.49 -0.19 -5.33
C VAL A 27 3.81 0.28 -5.99
N PRO A 28 4.10 -0.02 -7.27
CA PRO A 28 5.26 0.55 -7.95
C PRO A 28 5.27 2.08 -7.92
N ASP A 29 4.12 2.73 -8.17
CA ASP A 29 4.00 4.19 -8.15
C ASP A 29 4.34 4.77 -6.76
N LEU A 30 3.90 4.13 -5.66
CA LEU A 30 4.26 4.55 -4.30
C LEU A 30 5.77 4.52 -4.06
N VAL A 31 6.44 3.49 -4.60
CA VAL A 31 7.89 3.32 -4.47
C VAL A 31 8.61 4.37 -5.31
N ASP A 32 8.12 4.67 -6.51
CA ASP A 32 8.69 5.69 -7.38
C ASP A 32 8.49 7.10 -6.81
N ASP A 33 7.33 7.40 -6.22
CA ASP A 33 7.09 8.64 -5.48
C ASP A 33 8.04 8.78 -4.28
N ALA A 34 8.25 7.70 -3.53
CA ALA A 34 9.20 7.68 -2.41
C ALA A 34 10.64 7.94 -2.89
N ARG A 35 11.05 7.33 -4.00
CA ARG A 35 12.36 7.59 -4.62
C ARG A 35 12.51 9.02 -5.09
N ALA A 36 11.47 9.55 -5.75
CA ALA A 36 11.43 10.95 -6.20
C ALA A 36 11.52 11.93 -5.02
N SER A 37 11.04 11.54 -3.84
CA SER A 37 11.18 12.30 -2.60
C SER A 37 12.56 12.17 -1.92
N GLY A 38 13.48 11.40 -2.51
CA GLY A 38 14.86 11.24 -2.04
C GLY A 38 15.12 10.03 -1.14
N MET A 39 14.15 9.12 -0.98
CA MET A 39 14.36 7.87 -0.25
C MET A 39 15.11 6.85 -1.14
N ASP A 40 16.05 6.10 -0.55
CA ASP A 40 16.63 4.92 -1.19
C ASP A 40 15.69 3.73 -0.97
N VAL A 41 14.87 3.40 -1.97
CA VAL A 41 13.87 2.33 -1.89
C VAL A 41 14.08 1.30 -2.98
N THR A 42 14.14 0.03 -2.60
CA THR A 42 14.13 -1.12 -3.52
C THR A 42 12.82 -1.90 -3.38
N LEU A 43 12.16 -2.16 -4.52
CA LEU A 43 10.99 -3.02 -4.60
C LEU A 43 11.36 -4.35 -5.27
N THR A 44 10.95 -5.45 -4.66
CA THR A 44 11.04 -6.80 -5.23
C THR A 44 9.64 -7.40 -5.25
N VAL A 45 9.21 -7.87 -6.41
CA VAL A 45 7.90 -8.50 -6.61
C VAL A 45 8.15 -9.90 -7.11
N ASP A 46 7.79 -10.88 -6.28
CA ASP A 46 7.94 -12.31 -6.53
C ASP A 46 6.56 -12.99 -6.37
N THR A 47 5.57 -12.43 -7.09
CA THR A 47 4.20 -12.91 -7.12
C THR A 47 3.91 -13.61 -8.46
N THR A 48 3.17 -14.72 -8.41
CA THR A 48 2.73 -15.44 -9.63
C THR A 48 1.29 -15.09 -10.00
N GLY A 49 1.00 -13.79 -10.15
CA GLY A 49 -0.33 -13.27 -10.47
C GLY A 49 -0.77 -12.17 -9.50
N GLU A 50 -1.93 -11.58 -9.77
CA GLU A 50 -2.49 -10.52 -8.93
C GLU A 50 -3.29 -11.11 -7.76
N PRO A 51 -3.14 -10.54 -6.55
CA PRO A 51 -3.97 -10.90 -5.42
C PRO A 51 -5.42 -10.42 -5.63
N PRO A 52 -6.42 -11.00 -4.93
CA PRO A 52 -7.77 -10.45 -4.92
C PRO A 52 -7.78 -8.98 -4.49
N ASP A 53 -8.66 -8.15 -5.04
CA ASP A 53 -8.74 -6.70 -4.81
C ASP A 53 -8.65 -6.32 -3.32
N ALA A 54 -9.42 -7.00 -2.46
CA ALA A 54 -9.42 -6.71 -1.03
C ALA A 54 -8.05 -6.94 -0.36
N VAL A 55 -7.28 -7.92 -0.83
CA VAL A 55 -5.91 -8.19 -0.37
C VAL A 55 -4.94 -7.16 -0.97
N GLY A 56 -5.11 -6.81 -2.25
CA GLY A 56 -4.36 -5.77 -2.93
C GLY A 56 -4.50 -4.39 -2.27
N ASP A 57 -5.72 -3.99 -1.91
CA ASP A 57 -6.03 -2.76 -1.19
C ASP A 57 -5.30 -2.69 0.16
N VAL A 58 -5.25 -3.82 0.88
CA VAL A 58 -4.52 -3.92 2.16
C VAL A 58 -3.02 -3.82 1.93
N CYS A 59 -2.48 -4.54 0.94
CA CYS A 59 -1.07 -4.47 0.56
C CYS A 59 -0.64 -3.04 0.25
N TYR A 60 -1.38 -2.35 -0.61
CA TYR A 60 -1.12 -0.95 -0.96
C TYR A 60 -1.05 -0.07 0.30
N ARG A 61 -2.03 -0.19 1.19
CA ARG A 61 -2.08 0.60 2.42
C ARG A 61 -0.91 0.29 3.36
N VAL A 62 -0.53 -0.98 3.49
CA VAL A 62 0.61 -1.40 4.32
C VAL A 62 1.91 -0.80 3.78
N VAL A 63 2.16 -0.92 2.47
CA VAL A 63 3.37 -0.36 1.85
C VAL A 63 3.41 1.16 2.00
N ARG A 64 2.29 1.85 1.72
CA ARG A 64 2.21 3.31 1.86
C ARG A 64 2.53 3.78 3.28
N GLU A 65 1.93 3.14 4.28
CA GLU A 65 2.16 3.49 5.68
C GLU A 65 3.60 3.19 6.10
N ALA A 66 4.16 2.07 5.67
CA ALA A 66 5.54 1.70 5.96
C ALA A 66 6.55 2.69 5.34
N LEU A 67 6.35 3.11 4.09
CA LEU A 67 7.17 4.14 3.45
C LEU A 67 7.05 5.49 4.17
N THR A 68 5.83 5.87 4.55
CA THR A 68 5.58 7.08 5.33
C THR A 68 6.33 7.05 6.67
N ASN A 69 6.31 5.90 7.35
CA ASN A 69 7.00 5.73 8.63
C ASN A 69 8.52 5.70 8.47
N ALA A 70 9.05 5.06 7.44
CA ALA A 70 10.48 5.08 7.14
C ALA A 70 10.95 6.51 6.84
N ALA A 71 10.21 7.28 6.03
CA ALA A 71 10.52 8.69 5.76
C ALA A 71 10.57 9.55 7.03
N LYS A 72 9.63 9.32 7.95
CA LYS A 72 9.53 10.08 9.22
C LYS A 72 10.57 9.67 10.25
N HIS A 73 10.85 8.37 10.36
CA HIS A 73 11.53 7.80 11.53
C HIS A 73 12.91 7.22 11.23
N ALA A 74 13.23 6.96 9.95
CA ALA A 74 14.54 6.47 9.51
C ALA A 74 15.02 7.23 8.26
N PRO A 75 15.10 8.57 8.31
CA PRO A 75 15.54 9.36 7.16
C PRO A 75 16.96 8.96 6.72
N GLY A 76 17.11 8.69 5.42
CA GLY A 76 18.39 8.26 4.82
C GLY A 76 18.71 6.77 4.95
N ALA A 77 17.91 5.99 5.68
CA ALA A 77 18.07 4.54 5.72
C ALA A 77 17.51 3.87 4.44
N PRO A 78 18.19 2.87 3.87
CA PRO A 78 17.70 2.15 2.69
C PRO A 78 16.48 1.31 3.07
N VAL A 79 15.39 1.46 2.31
CA VAL A 79 14.15 0.72 2.51
C VAL A 79 14.03 -0.39 1.47
N ARG A 80 13.75 -1.62 1.91
CA ARG A 80 13.44 -2.75 1.02
C ARG A 80 12.00 -3.18 1.21
N VAL A 81 11.23 -3.18 0.12
CA VAL A 81 9.87 -3.71 0.03
C VAL A 81 9.90 -5.00 -0.76
N THR A 82 9.39 -6.09 -0.20
CA THR A 82 9.26 -7.40 -0.86
C THR A 82 7.80 -7.82 -0.84
N LEU A 83 7.27 -8.15 -2.01
CA LEU A 83 5.94 -8.74 -2.18
C LEU A 83 6.13 -10.14 -2.74
N ASP A 84 5.54 -11.16 -2.10
CA ASP A 84 5.66 -12.55 -2.54
C ASP A 84 4.33 -13.28 -2.39
N GLY A 85 4.05 -14.25 -3.26
CA GLY A 85 2.81 -15.01 -3.17
C GLY A 85 2.40 -15.72 -4.46
N ALA A 86 1.39 -16.58 -4.32
CA ALA A 86 0.84 -17.34 -5.43
C ALA A 86 -0.70 -17.33 -5.41
N PRO A 87 -1.37 -17.54 -6.56
CA PRO A 87 -2.81 -17.61 -6.63
C PRO A 87 -3.39 -18.65 -5.67
N GLY A 88 -4.45 -18.28 -4.94
CA GLY A 88 -5.06 -19.13 -3.92
C GLY A 88 -4.28 -19.23 -2.60
N GLY A 89 -3.11 -18.62 -2.51
CA GLY A 89 -2.29 -18.52 -1.30
C GLY A 89 -2.42 -17.16 -0.59
N ALA A 90 -1.56 -16.96 0.42
CA ALA A 90 -1.41 -15.68 1.08
C ALA A 90 -0.47 -14.75 0.28
N LEU A 91 -0.68 -13.44 0.40
CA LEU A 91 0.26 -12.42 -0.06
C LEU A 91 1.19 -12.03 1.10
N GLY A 92 2.48 -12.29 0.94
CA GLY A 92 3.54 -11.80 1.80
C GLY A 92 3.86 -10.34 1.49
N VAL A 93 3.99 -9.51 2.53
CA VAL A 93 4.43 -8.12 2.43
C VAL A 93 5.48 -7.88 3.51
N VAL A 94 6.72 -7.63 3.10
CA VAL A 94 7.85 -7.36 4.02
C VAL A 94 8.44 -6.01 3.70
N VAL A 95 8.53 -5.14 4.70
CA VAL A 95 9.23 -3.84 4.61
C VAL A 95 10.33 -3.79 5.66
N ARG A 96 11.54 -3.42 5.26
CA ARG A 96 12.73 -3.33 6.13
C ARG A 96 13.49 -2.03 5.87
N ASN A 97 13.99 -1.40 6.92
CA ASN A 97 14.78 -0.16 6.92
C ASN A 97 15.83 -0.19 8.03
#